data_AF-A0A2E8WCQ4-F1
#
_entry.id   AF-A0A2E8WCQ4-F1
#
_cell.length_a   1.000
_cell.length_b   1.000
_cell.length_c   1.000
_cell.angle_alpha   90.00
_cell.angle_beta   90.00
_cell.angle_gamma   90.00
#
_symmetry.space_group_name_H-M   'P 1'
#
loop_
_entity.id
_entity.type
_entity.pdbx_description
1 polymer ?
#
loop_
_entity_poly.entity_id
_entity_poly.type
_entity_poly.pdbx_seq_one_letter_code
_entity_poly.pdbx_strand_id
1 'polypeptide(L)' 'MAKVLIVDDDVVLRDFLKPSLPRDGYDVCATGTRSHYRRASHDAVLADIERPFTLEKLQRRLKMMGLTQAA' A
#
# COMPACT_ATOMS: atom_id res chain seq x y z
N MET A 1 4.14 -12.93 3.01
CA MET A 1 4.23 -11.50 2.67
C MET A 1 2.82 -10.97 2.56
N ALA A 2 2.49 -9.89 3.27
CA ALA A 2 1.16 -9.29 3.20
C ALA A 2 1.00 -8.54 1.86
N LYS A 3 -0.14 -8.76 1.20
CA LYS A 3 -0.51 -8.17 -0.08
C LYS A 3 -1.15 -6.82 0.15
N VAL A 4 -0.51 -5.77 -0.33
CA VAL A 4 -0.97 -4.39 -0.23
C VAL A 4 -1.32 -3.89 -1.63
N LEU A 5 -2.52 -3.36 -1.76
CA LEU A 5 -2.96 -2.67 -2.96
C LEU A 5 -2.95 -1.16 -2.74
N ILE A 6 -2.30 -0.42 -3.64
CA ILE A 6 -2.33 1.04 -3.68
C ILE A 6 -3.31 1.49 -4.77
N VAL A 7 -4.18 2.43 -4.44
CA VAL A 7 -5.26 2.92 -5.29
C VAL A 7 -5.29 4.43 -5.17
N ASP A 8 -4.58 5.08 -6.06
CA ASP A 8 -4.40 6.52 -6.02
C ASP A 8 -4.25 7.00 -7.45
N ASP A 9 -4.90 8.08 -7.85
CA ASP A 9 -4.84 8.60 -9.21
C ASP A 9 -3.46 9.20 -9.54
N ASP A 10 -2.69 9.57 -8.51
CA ASP A 10 -1.35 10.12 -8.66
C ASP A 10 -0.31 9.05 -9.02
N VAL A 11 0.22 9.17 -10.23
CA VAL A 11 1.28 8.30 -10.76
C VAL A 11 2.57 8.40 -9.94
N VAL A 12 2.97 9.60 -9.54
CA VAL A 12 4.21 9.85 -8.76
C VAL A 12 4.14 9.13 -7.43
N LEU A 13 2.98 9.19 -6.76
CA LEU A 13 2.78 8.49 -5.50
C LEU A 13 2.88 6.97 -5.66
N ARG A 14 2.20 6.43 -6.68
CA ARG A 14 2.25 4.99 -6.97
C ARG A 14 3.67 4.54 -7.28
N ASP A 15 4.39 5.28 -8.11
CA ASP A 15 5.76 4.98 -8.51
C ASP A 15 6.76 5.13 -7.35
N PHE A 16 6.46 5.99 -6.37
CA PHE A 16 7.23 6.08 -5.13
C PHE A 16 6.98 4.86 -4.21
N LEU A 17 5.72 4.45 -4.03
CA LEU A 17 5.35 3.41 -3.08
C LEU A 17 5.61 1.99 -3.59
N LYS A 18 5.41 1.75 -4.90
CA LYS A 18 5.58 0.45 -5.56
C LYS A 18 6.97 -0.17 -5.36
N PRO A 19 8.10 0.56 -5.42
CA PRO A 19 9.42 0.02 -5.09
C PRO A 19 9.82 0.16 -3.62
N SER A 20 9.15 1.03 -2.85
CA SER A 20 9.48 1.29 -1.43
C SER A 20 8.93 0.21 -0.51
N LEU A 21 7.62 -0.07 -0.59
CA LEU A 21 6.96 -1.01 0.30
C LEU A 21 7.45 -2.48 0.17
N PRO A 22 7.88 -2.99 -1.00
CA PRO A 22 8.47 -4.32 -1.05
C PRO A 22 9.77 -4.47 -0.27
N ARG A 23 10.53 -3.37 -0.07
CA ARG A 23 11.73 -3.37 0.78
C ARG A 23 11.39 -3.62 2.25
N ASP A 24 10.14 -3.38 2.65
CA ASP A 24 9.61 -3.64 3.98
C ASP A 24 8.90 -5.01 4.09
N GLY A 25 8.97 -5.85 3.05
CA GLY A 25 8.41 -7.21 3.06
C GLY A 25 6.95 -7.34 2.63
N TYR A 26 6.39 -6.30 2.00
CA TYR A 26 5.04 -6.32 1.42
C TYR A 26 5.05 -6.78 -0.05
N ASP A 27 4.01 -7.49 -0.47
CA ASP A 27 3.73 -7.75 -1.89
C ASP A 27 2.79 -6.64 -2.40
N VAL A 28 3.20 -5.88 -3.41
CA VAL A 28 2.58 -4.58 -3.71
C VAL A 28 2.02 -4.54 -5.12
N CYS A 29 0.71 -4.31 -5.21
CA CYS A 29 0.02 -3.95 -6.45
C CYS A 29 -0.36 -2.46 -6.40
N ALA A 30 -0.33 -1.78 -7.54
CA ALA A 30 -0.71 -0.37 -7.63
C ALA A 30 -1.58 -0.11 -8.86
N THR A 31 -2.64 0.68 -8.70
CA THR A 31 -3.57 1.07 -9.77
C THR A 31 -4.05 2.51 -9.57
N GLY A 32 -4.37 3.19 -10.66
CA GLY A 32 -4.98 4.52 -10.64
C GLY A 32 -6.50 4.52 -10.40
N THR A 33 -7.13 3.35 -10.44
CA THR A 33 -8.59 3.24 -10.49
C THR A 33 -9.14 2.19 -9.53
N ARG A 34 -10.26 2.53 -8.89
CA ARG A 34 -10.97 1.70 -7.90
C ARG A 34 -11.69 0.48 -8.49
N SER A 35 -11.96 0.51 -9.78
CA SER A 35 -12.90 -0.37 -10.49
C SER A 35 -12.35 -1.77 -10.81
N HIS A 36 -11.03 -1.99 -10.77
CA HIS A 36 -10.43 -3.20 -11.32
C HIS A 36 -9.96 -4.25 -10.29
N TYR A 37 -10.17 -4.05 -9.00
CA TYR A 37 -9.61 -4.94 -7.99
C TYR A 37 -10.63 -5.49 -7.00
N ARG A 38 -10.47 -6.76 -6.67
CA ARG A 38 -11.25 -7.43 -5.64
C ARG A 38 -10.50 -7.29 -4.31
N ARG A 39 -11.08 -6.59 -3.35
CA ARG A 39 -10.49 -6.38 -2.01
C ARG A 39 -10.13 -7.70 -1.30
N ALA A 40 -10.87 -8.77 -1.58
CA ALA A 40 -10.64 -10.10 -1.00
C ALA A 40 -9.30 -10.76 -1.36
N SER A 41 -8.56 -10.26 -2.37
CA SER A 41 -7.25 -10.81 -2.74
C SER A 41 -6.05 -10.09 -2.09
N HIS A 42 -6.31 -9.06 -1.26
CA HIS A 42 -5.29 -8.24 -0.63
C HIS A 42 -5.55 -8.10 0.87
N ASP A 43 -4.50 -8.09 1.67
CA ASP A 43 -4.58 -7.92 3.13
C ASP A 43 -4.81 -6.45 3.52
N ALA A 44 -4.33 -5.51 2.69
CA ALA A 44 -4.62 -4.09 2.80
C ALA A 44 -4.92 -3.42 1.46
N VAL A 45 -5.74 -2.37 1.54
CA VAL A 45 -5.94 -1.41 0.44
C VAL A 45 -5.62 -0.02 0.99
N LEU A 46 -4.63 0.63 0.40
CA LEU A 46 -4.28 2.02 0.59
C LEU A 46 -4.94 2.81 -0.54
N ALA A 47 -6.00 3.55 -0.21
CA ALA A 47 -6.72 4.37 -1.17
C ALA A 47 -6.80 5.81 -0.67
N ASP A 48 -6.92 6.75 -1.60
CA ASP A 48 -7.16 8.17 -1.32
C ASP A 48 -6.13 8.72 -0.31
N ILE A 49 -4.83 8.58 -0.62
CA ILE A 49 -3.76 8.86 0.33
C ILE A 49 -3.67 10.37 0.53
N GLU A 50 -4.16 10.85 1.68
CA GLU A 50 -4.13 12.26 2.05
C GLU A 50 -2.71 12.83 2.08
N ARG A 51 -2.54 14.03 1.54
CA ARG A 51 -1.26 14.77 1.52
C ARG A 51 -1.25 15.88 2.57
N PRO A 52 -0.09 16.20 3.16
CA PRO A 52 1.20 15.54 2.97
C PRO A 52 1.26 14.18 3.69
N PHE A 53 1.94 13.21 3.07
CA PHE A 53 2.20 11.90 3.66
C PHE A 53 3.71 11.65 3.78
N THR A 54 4.09 10.72 4.65
CA THR A 54 5.44 10.17 4.72
C THR A 54 5.37 8.65 4.64
N LEU A 55 6.42 8.02 4.11
CA LEU A 55 6.51 6.56 4.04
C LEU A 55 6.40 5.93 5.44
N GLU A 56 7.03 6.53 6.44
CA GLU A 56 6.99 6.07 7.83
C GLU A 56 5.56 6.04 8.40
N LYS A 57 4.77 7.09 8.15
CA LYS A 57 3.36 7.15 8.61
C LYS A 57 2.53 6.02 7.97
N LEU A 58 2.79 5.72 6.71
CA LEU A 58 2.12 4.65 5.97
C LEU A 58 2.52 3.27 6.51
N GLN A 59 3.81 3.02 6.69
CA GLN A 59 4.34 1.80 7.28
C GLN A 59 3.77 1.57 8.68
N ARG A 60 3.74 2.61 9.53
CA ARG A 60 3.16 2.52 10.88
C ARG A 60 1.69 2.13 10.84
N ARG A 61 0.92 2.67 9.88
CA ARG A 61 -0.49 2.31 9.69
C ARG A 61 -0.65 0.84 9.29
N LEU A 62 0.16 0.36 8.34
CA LEU A 62 0.17 -1.06 7.95
C LEU A 62 0.52 -1.97 9.15
N LYS A 63 1.50 -1.56 9.97
CA LYS A 63 1.87 -2.29 11.21
C LYS A 63 0.73 -2.34 12.22
N MET A 64 0.03 -1.23 12.45
CA MET A 64 -1.13 -1.18 13.37
C MET A 64 -2.30 -2.06 12.89
N MET A 65 -2.39 -2.32 11.58
CA MET A 65 -3.39 -3.24 11.01
C MET A 65 -3.02 -4.71 11.18
N GLY A 66 -1.91 -5.02 11.88
CA GLY A 66 -1.44 -6.39 12.09
C GLY A 66 -0.80 -7.03 10.85
N LEU A 67 -0.44 -6.22 9.84
CA LEU A 67 0.12 -6.68 8.57
C LEU A 67 1.64 -6.88 8.61
N THR A 68 2.20 -7.03 9.81
CA THR A 68 3.60 -7.38 10.01
C THR A 68 3.82 -8.87 9.77
N GLN A 69 4.89 -9.24 9.06
CA GLN A 69 5.49 -10.55 9.31
C GLN A 69 5.99 -10.59 10.75
N ALA A 70 5.54 -11.59 11.50
CA ALA A 70 6.31 -12.09 12.63
C ALA A 70 7.70 -12.48 12.09
N ALA A 71 8.73 -11.84 12.63
CA ALA A 71 10.05 -12.43 12.72
C ALA A 71 10.23 -12.86 14.18
#